data_AF-A0A3M5V7X4-F1
#
_entry.id   AF-A0A3M5V7X4-F1
#
_cell.length_a   1.000
_cell.length_b   1.000
_cell.length_c   1.000
_cell.angle_alpha   90.00
_cell.angle_beta   90.00
_cell.angle_gamma   90.00
#
_symmetry.space_group_name_H-M   'P 1'
#
loop_
_entity.id
_entity.type
_entity.pdbx_description
1 polymer ?
#
loop_
_entity_poly.entity_id
_entity_poly.type
_entity_poly.pdbx_seq_one_letter_code
_entity_poly.pdbx_strand_id
1 'polypeptide(L)'
;MTAVIFRKTLLAMAVAATAIPAFAETVQLTNAGYNSERQAHTGNLEINGAYTGSTVKDAIKLSGSTVDKDLIFNANINNSGNLAGGEEAKGVSLQGGRIVGSVINRRLIDVTSTGATALDVATSLAVFENHGSITATGTGSKGLRIDGATITGSNAYITNAGTIRGDGAAIAIGTTRYSISNAQPWFIERGDFNIYNTGSIFLQTGPSTLQKATDRSS
;
A
#
# COMPACT_ATOMS: atom_id res chain seq x y z
N MET A 1 -55.95 -14.57 -58.24
CA MET A 1 -54.52 -14.27 -58.04
C MET A 1 -54.30 -14.12 -56.54
N THR A 2 -53.65 -15.09 -55.92
CA THR A 2 -53.41 -15.14 -54.46
C THR A 2 -52.04 -14.54 -54.14
N ALA A 3 -52.01 -13.52 -53.28
CA ALA A 3 -50.79 -12.85 -52.85
C ALA A 3 -49.98 -13.73 -51.89
N VAL A 4 -48.70 -13.96 -52.20
CA VAL A 4 -47.76 -14.68 -51.33
C VAL A 4 -47.20 -13.69 -50.30
N ILE A 5 -47.51 -13.93 -49.02
CA ILE A 5 -46.98 -13.14 -47.89
C ILE A 5 -45.66 -13.78 -47.42
N PHE A 6 -44.54 -13.13 -47.69
CA PHE A 6 -43.24 -13.50 -47.11
C PHE A 6 -43.17 -13.02 -45.66
N ARG A 7 -43.20 -13.94 -44.70
CA ARG A 7 -42.91 -13.62 -43.30
C ARG A 7 -41.39 -13.50 -43.13
N LYS A 8 -40.88 -12.28 -42.95
CA LYS A 8 -39.47 -12.03 -42.56
C LYS A 8 -39.27 -12.49 -41.11
N THR A 9 -38.57 -13.59 -40.90
CA THR A 9 -38.11 -14.02 -39.59
C THR A 9 -36.80 -13.29 -39.29
N LEU A 10 -36.81 -12.34 -38.35
CA LEU A 10 -35.58 -11.74 -37.83
C LEU A 10 -34.95 -12.72 -36.83
N LEU A 11 -33.76 -13.22 -37.13
CA LEU A 11 -32.97 -14.00 -36.18
C LEU A 11 -32.21 -13.03 -35.27
N ALA A 12 -32.74 -12.76 -34.09
CA ALA A 12 -32.05 -11.97 -33.08
C ALA A 12 -30.94 -12.82 -32.44
N MET A 13 -29.68 -12.50 -32.72
CA MET A 13 -28.54 -13.04 -31.98
C MET A 13 -28.50 -12.44 -30.59
N ALA A 14 -28.84 -13.21 -29.57
CA ALA A 14 -28.53 -12.86 -28.18
C ALA A 14 -27.03 -13.09 -27.94
N VAL A 15 -26.24 -12.01 -27.97
CA VAL A 15 -24.85 -12.05 -27.50
C VAL A 15 -24.89 -12.07 -25.97
N ALA A 16 -24.77 -13.25 -25.38
CA ALA A 16 -24.47 -13.34 -23.96
C ALA A 16 -23.05 -12.80 -23.75
N ALA A 17 -22.93 -11.62 -23.13
CA ALA A 17 -21.66 -11.11 -22.66
C ALA A 17 -21.17 -12.03 -21.53
N THR A 18 -20.35 -13.03 -21.86
CA THR A 18 -19.60 -13.76 -20.85
C THR A 18 -18.57 -12.79 -20.28
N ALA A 19 -18.71 -12.43 -19.00
CA ALA A 19 -17.70 -11.63 -18.32
C ALA A 19 -16.34 -12.35 -18.43
N ILE A 20 -15.39 -11.74 -19.13
CA ILE A 20 -14.02 -12.22 -19.20
C ILE A 20 -13.48 -12.17 -17.76
N PRO A 21 -12.88 -13.26 -17.23
CA PRO A 21 -12.28 -13.21 -15.91
C PRO A 21 -11.29 -12.06 -15.86
N ALA A 22 -11.44 -11.15 -14.89
CA ALA A 22 -10.53 -10.04 -14.70
C ALA A 22 -9.14 -10.61 -14.33
N PHE A 23 -8.25 -10.61 -15.33
CA PHE A 23 -6.83 -10.91 -15.17
C PHE A 23 -6.17 -9.84 -14.27
N ALA A 24 -5.04 -10.18 -13.68
CA ALA A 24 -4.25 -9.21 -12.91
C ALA A 24 -3.83 -8.04 -13.83
N GLU A 25 -4.20 -6.82 -13.45
CA GLU A 25 -3.73 -5.61 -14.09
C GLU A 25 -2.26 -5.40 -13.72
N THR A 26 -1.40 -5.24 -14.72
CA THR A 26 0.02 -5.03 -14.50
C THR A 26 0.42 -3.61 -14.86
N VAL A 27 1.03 -2.90 -13.92
CA VAL A 27 1.62 -1.58 -14.11
C VAL A 27 3.14 -1.72 -14.10
N GLN A 28 3.81 -1.13 -15.09
CA GLN A 28 5.27 -1.00 -15.10
C GLN A 28 5.67 0.32 -14.45
N LEU A 29 6.28 0.22 -13.28
CA LEU A 29 6.87 1.34 -12.56
C LEU A 29 8.16 1.77 -13.24
N THR A 30 8.25 3.07 -13.50
CA THR A 30 9.43 3.74 -14.05
C THR A 30 9.79 4.93 -13.17
N ASN A 31 10.86 5.66 -13.50
CA ASN A 31 11.28 6.86 -12.77
C ASN A 31 10.29 8.05 -12.87
N ALA A 32 9.24 7.95 -13.69
CA ALA A 32 8.13 8.90 -13.68
C ALA A 32 7.20 8.72 -12.46
N GLY A 33 7.34 7.62 -11.72
CA GLY A 33 6.40 7.21 -10.69
C GLY A 33 5.09 6.69 -11.27
N TYR A 34 4.13 6.41 -10.39
CA TYR A 34 2.78 6.00 -10.77
C TYR A 34 1.74 6.75 -9.93
N ASN A 35 0.77 7.37 -10.61
CA ASN A 35 -0.37 8.01 -9.96
C ASN A 35 -1.67 7.45 -10.52
N SER A 36 -2.51 6.90 -9.64
CA SER A 36 -3.87 6.43 -9.93
C SER A 36 -4.84 7.20 -9.05
N GLU A 37 -5.73 7.97 -9.68
CA GLU A 37 -6.71 8.77 -8.97
C GLU A 37 -8.13 8.36 -9.38
N ARG A 38 -8.92 7.91 -8.39
CA ARG A 38 -10.32 7.51 -8.53
C ARG A 38 -10.55 6.48 -9.64
N GLN A 39 -9.59 5.59 -9.84
CA GLN A 39 -9.70 4.49 -10.81
C GLN A 39 -10.28 3.25 -10.15
N ALA A 40 -10.92 2.39 -10.95
CA ALA A 40 -11.38 1.08 -10.51
C ALA A 40 -10.57 -0.01 -11.22
N HIS A 41 -9.92 -0.85 -10.42
CA HIS A 41 -9.13 -2.00 -10.87
C HIS A 41 -9.90 -3.26 -10.47
N THR A 42 -10.47 -3.97 -11.45
CA THR A 42 -11.42 -5.08 -11.21
C THR A 42 -10.75 -6.41 -10.85
N GLY A 43 -9.41 -6.46 -10.88
CA GLY A 43 -8.60 -7.63 -10.54
C GLY A 43 -7.53 -7.30 -9.50
N ASN A 44 -6.47 -8.13 -9.47
CA ASN A 44 -5.26 -7.75 -8.75
C ASN A 44 -4.61 -6.57 -9.49
N LEU A 45 -4.03 -5.64 -8.74
CA LEU A 45 -3.17 -4.60 -9.29
C LEU A 45 -1.72 -4.93 -8.94
N GLU A 46 -0.93 -5.32 -9.93
CA GLU A 46 0.47 -5.70 -9.78
C GLU A 46 1.40 -4.61 -10.32
N ILE A 47 2.12 -3.95 -9.42
CA ILE A 47 3.12 -2.95 -9.77
C ILE A 47 4.48 -3.62 -9.86
N ASN A 48 5.00 -3.71 -11.08
CA ASN A 48 6.29 -4.32 -11.43
C ASN A 48 7.31 -3.24 -11.83
N GLY A 49 8.57 -3.62 -12.05
CA GLY A 49 9.61 -2.69 -12.50
C GLY A 49 10.35 -2.02 -11.33
N ALA A 50 10.77 -0.77 -11.52
CA ALA A 50 11.56 -0.05 -10.52
C ALA A 50 11.39 1.46 -10.62
N TYR A 51 11.50 2.12 -9.46
CA TYR A 51 11.61 3.55 -9.34
C TYR A 51 12.93 3.89 -8.65
N THR A 52 13.67 4.85 -9.18
CA THR A 52 14.79 5.49 -8.48
C THR A 52 14.80 6.98 -8.80
N GLY A 53 14.66 7.81 -7.77
CA GLY A 53 14.64 9.25 -7.97
C GLY A 53 14.42 10.04 -6.69
N SER A 54 14.39 11.36 -6.85
CA SER A 54 14.24 12.35 -5.76
C SER A 54 13.26 13.48 -6.10
N THR A 55 12.66 13.44 -7.29
CA THR A 55 11.86 14.55 -7.82
C THR A 55 10.36 14.37 -7.63
N VAL A 56 9.88 13.14 -7.44
CA VAL A 56 8.47 12.89 -7.11
C VAL A 56 8.31 12.69 -5.61
N LYS A 57 7.23 13.25 -5.08
CA LYS A 57 6.89 13.12 -3.67
C LYS A 57 6.58 11.69 -3.28
N ASP A 58 5.66 11.09 -4.02
CA ASP A 58 5.20 9.73 -3.84
C ASP A 58 5.64 8.95 -5.09
N ALA A 59 6.50 7.93 -4.95
CA ALA A 59 6.88 7.12 -6.11
C ALA A 59 5.67 6.35 -6.67
N ILE A 60 4.77 5.92 -5.78
CA ILE A 60 3.46 5.35 -6.10
C ILE A 60 2.40 6.08 -5.27
N LYS A 61 1.39 6.63 -5.93
CA LYS A 61 0.22 7.26 -5.30
C LYS A 61 -1.06 6.63 -5.83
N LEU A 62 -1.86 6.08 -4.92
CA LEU A 62 -3.25 5.69 -5.19
C LEU A 62 -4.16 6.57 -4.34
N SER A 63 -4.98 7.40 -4.98
CA SER A 63 -5.85 8.36 -4.32
C SER A 63 -7.31 8.13 -4.69
N GLY A 64 -8.10 7.62 -3.74
CA GLY A 64 -9.51 7.31 -3.97
C GLY A 64 -9.76 6.15 -4.95
N SER A 65 -8.72 5.43 -5.35
CA SER A 65 -8.85 4.28 -6.27
C SER A 65 -9.37 3.05 -5.55
N THR A 66 -10.05 2.17 -6.30
CA THR A 66 -10.56 0.89 -5.82
C THR A 66 -9.81 -0.26 -6.49
N VAL A 67 -9.38 -1.25 -5.72
CA VAL A 67 -8.81 -2.51 -6.21
C VAL A 67 -9.67 -3.64 -5.67
N ASP A 68 -10.35 -4.36 -6.56
CA ASP A 68 -11.34 -5.38 -6.21
C ASP A 68 -10.71 -6.67 -5.65
N LYS A 69 -9.39 -6.80 -5.73
CA LYS A 69 -8.61 -7.89 -5.14
C LYS A 69 -7.35 -7.34 -4.44
N ASP A 70 -6.19 -7.93 -4.70
CA ASP A 70 -4.93 -7.59 -4.02
C ASP A 70 -4.20 -6.45 -4.75
N LEU A 71 -3.55 -5.58 -3.96
CA LEU A 71 -2.55 -4.63 -4.44
C LEU A 71 -1.16 -5.20 -4.14
N ILE A 72 -0.37 -5.47 -5.17
CA ILE A 72 0.89 -6.21 -5.06
C ILE A 72 2.04 -5.35 -5.58
N PHE A 73 3.03 -5.10 -4.71
CA PHE A 73 4.27 -4.43 -5.07
C PHE A 73 5.36 -5.46 -5.36
N ASN A 74 5.58 -5.72 -6.65
CA ASN A 74 6.69 -6.50 -7.20
C ASN A 74 7.82 -5.58 -7.69
N ALA A 75 7.91 -4.34 -7.21
CA ALA A 75 8.83 -3.33 -7.71
C ALA A 75 9.91 -2.97 -6.67
N ASN A 76 11.07 -2.50 -7.14
CA ASN A 76 12.08 -1.89 -6.28
C ASN A 76 11.90 -0.36 -6.30
N ILE A 77 11.63 0.23 -5.15
CA ILE A 77 11.38 1.66 -5.00
C ILE A 77 12.49 2.25 -4.14
N ASN A 78 13.29 3.14 -4.72
CA ASN A 78 14.30 3.91 -4.02
C ASN A 78 13.97 5.40 -4.18
N ASN A 79 13.33 6.00 -3.17
CA ASN A 79 12.94 7.41 -3.20
C ASN A 79 13.77 8.22 -2.20
N SER A 80 14.63 9.11 -2.69
CA SER A 80 15.42 10.01 -1.85
C SER A 80 14.86 11.43 -1.84
N GLY A 81 13.55 11.57 -2.02
CA GLY A 81 12.86 12.85 -2.22
C GLY A 81 13.27 13.91 -1.19
N ASN A 82 13.96 14.94 -1.66
CA ASN A 82 14.27 16.13 -0.89
C ASN A 82 13.48 17.29 -1.49
N LEU A 83 12.19 17.34 -1.16
CA LEU A 83 11.27 18.29 -1.75
C LEU A 83 11.46 19.67 -1.12
N ALA A 84 11.62 20.69 -1.96
CA ALA A 84 11.57 22.07 -1.53
C ALA A 84 10.20 22.35 -0.89
N GLY A 85 10.18 22.78 0.37
CA GLY A 85 8.95 23.09 1.12
C GLY A 85 8.66 22.21 2.34
N GLY A 86 9.53 21.25 2.66
CA GLY A 86 9.40 20.44 3.89
C GLY A 86 8.33 19.35 3.81
N GLU A 87 7.89 18.99 2.60
CA GLU A 87 6.98 17.87 2.41
C GLU A 87 7.72 16.53 2.60
N GLU A 88 7.12 15.64 3.39
CA GLU A 88 7.65 14.30 3.66
C GLU A 88 7.54 13.43 2.39
N ALA A 89 8.68 12.92 1.91
CA ALA A 89 8.72 11.99 0.78
C ALA A 89 8.13 10.62 1.16
N LYS A 90 7.43 10.00 0.21
CA LYS A 90 6.86 8.66 0.37
C LYS A 90 7.28 7.72 -0.74
N GLY A 91 7.45 6.45 -0.38
CA GLY A 91 7.68 5.39 -1.35
C GLY A 91 6.34 5.04 -1.99
N VAL A 92 5.38 4.72 -1.14
CA VAL A 92 4.01 4.39 -1.54
C VAL A 92 3.01 5.12 -0.65
N SER A 93 1.97 5.66 -1.26
CA SER A 93 0.96 6.53 -0.66
C SER A 93 -0.43 6.04 -1.06
N LEU A 94 -1.15 5.40 -0.12
CA LEU A 94 -2.49 4.86 -0.34
C LEU A 94 -3.50 5.71 0.42
N GLN A 95 -4.21 6.60 -0.26
CA GLN A 95 -5.07 7.59 0.38
C GLN A 95 -6.53 7.45 -0.06
N GLY A 96 -7.41 7.18 0.89
CA GLY A 96 -8.82 6.92 0.62
C GLY A 96 -9.03 5.73 -0.32
N GLY A 97 -10.24 5.59 -0.86
CA GLY A 97 -10.57 4.46 -1.72
C GLY A 97 -10.67 3.15 -0.95
N ARG A 98 -10.53 2.02 -1.66
CA ARG A 98 -10.71 0.69 -1.09
C ARG A 98 -9.92 -0.38 -1.83
N ILE A 99 -9.16 -1.16 -1.08
CA ILE A 99 -8.51 -2.39 -1.53
C ILE A 99 -9.29 -3.51 -0.87
N VAL A 100 -9.92 -4.37 -1.66
CA VAL A 100 -10.78 -5.43 -1.12
C VAL A 100 -9.96 -6.55 -0.51
N GLY A 101 -8.83 -6.88 -1.13
CA GLY A 101 -7.89 -7.88 -0.67
C GLY A 101 -6.76 -7.28 0.16
N SER A 102 -5.59 -7.90 0.03
CA SER A 102 -4.38 -7.54 0.77
C SER A 102 -3.57 -6.45 0.05
N VAL A 103 -2.87 -5.65 0.84
CA VAL A 103 -1.74 -4.84 0.36
C VAL A 103 -0.46 -5.61 0.62
N ILE A 104 0.22 -6.02 -0.44
CA ILE A 104 1.33 -6.98 -0.37
C ILE A 104 2.61 -6.32 -0.89
N ASN A 105 3.61 -6.16 -0.02
CA ASN A 105 4.97 -5.85 -0.45
C ASN A 105 5.80 -7.13 -0.61
N ARG A 106 6.34 -7.38 -1.80
CA ARG A 106 7.23 -8.54 -2.08
C ARG A 106 8.69 -8.15 -2.33
N ARG A 107 8.98 -6.87 -2.52
CA ARG A 107 10.31 -6.38 -2.87
C ARG A 107 10.74 -5.22 -1.96
N LEU A 108 11.41 -4.23 -2.51
CA LEU A 108 12.05 -3.16 -1.75
C LEU A 108 11.24 -1.88 -1.86
N ILE A 109 10.97 -1.27 -0.70
CA ILE A 109 10.54 0.11 -0.58
C ILE A 109 11.53 0.79 0.36
N ASP A 110 12.47 1.55 -0.20
CA ASP A 110 13.47 2.31 0.53
C ASP A 110 13.28 3.81 0.27
N VAL A 111 13.11 4.56 1.35
CA VAL A 111 12.87 6.00 1.28
C VAL A 111 13.81 6.73 2.21
N THR A 112 14.58 7.66 1.66
CA THR A 112 15.57 8.43 2.42
C THR A 112 15.21 9.92 2.38
N SER A 113 14.63 10.43 3.46
CA SER A 113 14.34 11.85 3.65
C SER A 113 13.97 12.14 5.11
N THR A 114 14.14 13.38 5.56
CA THR A 114 13.64 13.81 6.87
C THR A 114 12.11 13.67 6.91
N GLY A 115 11.57 13.01 7.93
CA GLY A 115 10.13 12.72 8.04
C GLY A 115 9.59 11.72 7.00
N ALA A 116 10.45 11.08 6.20
CA ALA A 116 10.02 10.13 5.17
C ALA A 116 9.06 9.05 5.69
N THR A 117 8.11 8.63 4.85
CA THR A 117 7.31 7.43 5.13
C THR A 117 7.47 6.42 4.01
N ALA A 118 8.01 5.23 4.28
CA ALA A 118 8.24 4.27 3.19
C ALA A 118 6.93 3.78 2.57
N LEU A 119 5.99 3.35 3.40
CA LEU A 119 4.63 3.01 2.99
C LEU A 119 3.60 3.66 3.92
N ASP A 120 2.74 4.50 3.35
CA ASP A 120 1.66 5.19 4.05
C ASP A 120 0.30 4.62 3.63
N VAL A 121 -0.44 4.07 4.60
CA VAL A 121 -1.71 3.38 4.41
C VAL A 121 -2.82 4.15 5.12
N ALA A 122 -3.61 4.86 4.32
CA ALA A 122 -4.78 5.63 4.72
C ALA A 122 -6.01 5.23 3.86
N THR A 123 -6.17 3.93 3.61
CA THR A 123 -7.24 3.35 2.78
C THR A 123 -7.93 2.19 3.49
N SER A 124 -9.03 1.69 2.92
CA SER A 124 -9.62 0.42 3.39
C SER A 124 -8.85 -0.76 2.80
N LEU A 125 -8.50 -1.76 3.61
CA LEU A 125 -7.80 -2.97 3.17
C LEU A 125 -8.19 -4.17 4.04
N ALA A 126 -8.03 -5.40 3.52
CA ALA A 126 -8.26 -6.60 4.32
C ALA A 126 -7.08 -6.89 5.27
N VAL A 127 -5.87 -6.95 4.72
CA VAL A 127 -4.63 -7.29 5.46
C VAL A 127 -3.47 -6.54 4.83
N PHE A 128 -2.50 -6.12 5.64
CA PHE A 128 -1.19 -5.70 5.16
C PHE A 128 -0.18 -6.84 5.29
N GLU A 129 0.49 -7.19 4.19
CA GLU A 129 1.48 -8.26 4.14
C GLU A 129 2.83 -7.73 3.65
N ASN A 130 3.86 -7.89 4.46
CA ASN A 130 5.24 -7.60 4.07
C ASN A 130 6.06 -8.89 3.98
N HIS A 131 6.46 -9.24 2.76
CA HIS A 131 7.40 -10.31 2.44
C HIS A 131 8.77 -9.76 2.00
N GLY A 132 8.87 -8.45 1.73
CA GLY A 132 10.08 -7.78 1.27
C GLY A 132 10.73 -6.88 2.33
N SER A 133 11.33 -5.78 1.91
CA SER A 133 11.93 -4.78 2.80
C SER A 133 11.21 -3.44 2.67
N ILE A 134 10.85 -2.86 3.80
CA ILE A 134 10.26 -1.53 3.93
C ILE A 134 11.17 -0.74 4.86
N THR A 135 11.82 0.27 4.32
CA THR A 135 12.84 1.05 5.03
C THR A 135 12.60 2.53 4.81
N ALA A 136 12.49 3.28 5.90
CA ALA A 136 12.53 4.73 5.88
C ALA A 136 13.74 5.21 6.68
N THR A 137 14.56 6.07 6.07
CA THR A 137 15.78 6.63 6.65
C THR A 137 15.66 8.14 6.73
N GLY A 138 16.07 8.72 7.86
CA GLY A 138 16.00 10.15 8.13
C GLY A 138 15.27 10.44 9.45
N THR A 139 15.60 11.58 10.08
CA THR A 139 15.02 11.96 11.37
C THR A 139 13.49 11.96 11.32
N GLY A 140 12.84 11.26 12.26
CA GLY A 140 11.38 11.17 12.36
C GLY A 140 10.71 10.28 11.30
N SER A 141 11.49 9.60 10.45
CA SER A 141 10.96 8.74 9.38
C SER A 141 10.23 7.50 9.91
N LYS A 142 9.24 7.03 9.14
CA LYS A 142 8.35 5.92 9.48
C LYS A 142 8.46 4.83 8.42
N GLY A 143 8.76 3.59 8.80
CA GLY A 143 8.78 2.47 7.86
C GLY A 143 7.38 2.23 7.28
N LEU A 144 6.48 1.76 8.13
CA LEU A 144 5.07 1.59 7.80
C LEU A 144 4.24 2.56 8.63
N ARG A 145 3.40 3.37 7.99
CA ARG A 145 2.39 4.20 8.65
C ARG A 145 1.01 3.69 8.29
N ILE A 146 0.17 3.45 9.30
CA ILE A 146 -1.25 3.12 9.13
C ILE A 146 -2.04 4.17 9.89
N ASP A 147 -2.65 5.10 9.17
CA ASP A 147 -3.37 6.23 9.77
C ASP A 147 -4.51 6.68 8.85
N GLY A 148 -5.74 6.67 9.36
CA GLY A 148 -6.95 6.84 8.56
C GLY A 148 -7.41 5.57 7.84
N ALA A 149 -6.79 4.42 8.09
CA ALA A 149 -7.14 3.15 7.46
C ALA A 149 -8.39 2.51 8.07
N THR A 150 -9.10 1.70 7.28
CA THR A 150 -10.17 0.82 7.76
C THR A 150 -9.81 -0.62 7.44
N ILE A 151 -9.61 -1.46 8.46
CA ILE A 151 -9.32 -2.86 8.23
C ILE A 151 -10.62 -3.66 8.16
N THR A 152 -10.74 -4.46 7.10
CA THR A 152 -11.94 -5.27 6.83
C THR A 152 -11.72 -6.78 6.98
N GLY A 153 -10.47 -7.24 7.12
CA GLY A 153 -10.12 -8.64 7.33
C GLY A 153 -10.31 -9.08 8.79
N SER A 154 -10.49 -10.39 9.00
CA SER A 154 -10.94 -10.94 10.30
C SER A 154 -9.85 -11.50 11.21
N ASN A 155 -8.61 -11.74 10.73
CA ASN A 155 -7.66 -12.59 11.47
C ASN A 155 -6.23 -12.03 11.61
N ALA A 156 -5.74 -11.18 10.71
CA ALA A 156 -4.42 -10.55 10.79
C ALA A 156 -4.48 -9.15 10.17
N TYR A 157 -4.05 -8.11 10.89
CA TYR A 157 -4.04 -6.76 10.35
C TYR A 157 -2.73 -6.46 9.64
N ILE A 158 -1.62 -6.90 10.25
CA ILE A 158 -0.28 -6.86 9.69
C ILE A 158 0.36 -8.24 9.82
N THR A 159 0.86 -8.76 8.70
CA THR A 159 1.75 -9.92 8.66
C THR A 159 3.10 -9.47 8.11
N ASN A 160 4.16 -9.65 8.88
CA ASN A 160 5.53 -9.34 8.47
C ASN A 160 6.40 -10.60 8.47
N ALA A 161 6.74 -11.08 7.28
CA ALA A 161 7.78 -12.09 7.06
C ALA A 161 9.11 -11.46 6.59
N GLY A 162 9.07 -10.19 6.18
CA GLY A 162 10.22 -9.42 5.69
C GLY A 162 10.85 -8.49 6.74
N THR A 163 11.37 -7.36 6.29
CA THR A 163 11.92 -6.31 7.16
C THR A 163 11.06 -5.05 7.13
N ILE A 164 10.78 -4.48 8.30
CA ILE A 164 10.21 -3.14 8.44
C ILE A 164 11.14 -2.32 9.35
N ARG A 165 11.65 -1.21 8.81
CA ARG A 165 12.58 -0.29 9.47
C ARG A 165 12.17 1.15 9.28
N GLY A 166 12.28 1.94 10.34
CA GLY A 166 12.21 3.40 10.29
C GLY A 166 13.12 4.00 11.35
N ASP A 167 13.73 5.14 11.07
CA ASP A 167 14.63 5.79 12.04
C ASP A 167 13.85 6.52 13.15
N GLY A 168 12.60 6.93 12.89
CA GLY A 168 11.67 7.50 13.88
C GLY A 168 10.66 6.50 14.43
N ALA A 169 10.11 5.64 13.57
CA ALA A 169 9.28 4.49 13.97
C ALA A 169 9.32 3.39 12.91
N ALA A 170 9.47 2.12 13.30
CA ALA A 170 9.33 1.01 12.36
C ALA A 170 7.89 0.90 11.84
N ILE A 171 6.93 0.89 12.77
CA ILE A 171 5.49 0.93 12.48
C ILE A 171 4.88 2.07 13.31
N ALA A 172 4.16 2.97 12.65
CA ALA A 172 3.39 4.04 13.29
C ALA A 172 1.91 3.85 13.00
N ILE A 173 1.10 3.66 14.05
CA ILE A 173 -0.35 3.45 13.94
C ILE A 173 -1.07 4.67 14.52
N GLY A 174 -1.93 5.27 13.71
CA GLY A 174 -2.79 6.38 14.08
C GLY A 174 -4.26 5.95 14.15
N THR A 175 -5.14 6.76 13.57
CA THR A 175 -6.58 6.51 13.60
C THR A 175 -6.92 5.33 12.70
N THR A 176 -7.14 4.16 13.26
CA THR A 176 -7.52 2.96 12.51
C THR A 176 -8.90 2.49 12.92
N ARG A 177 -9.75 2.14 11.95
CA ARG A 177 -11.09 1.61 12.18
C ARG A 177 -11.16 0.14 11.77
N TYR A 178 -12.11 -0.58 12.37
CA TYR A 178 -12.42 -1.96 11.99
C TYR A 178 -13.81 -2.02 11.40
N SER A 179 -13.95 -2.68 10.26
CA SER A 179 -15.23 -2.91 9.59
C SER A 179 -15.26 -4.34 9.09
N ILE A 180 -15.49 -5.27 10.02
CA ILE A 180 -15.45 -6.70 9.76
C ILE A 180 -16.90 -7.19 9.71
N SER A 181 -17.25 -7.87 8.63
CA SER A 181 -18.60 -8.42 8.47
C SER A 181 -18.88 -9.44 9.57
N ASN A 182 -20.04 -9.31 10.22
CA ASN A 182 -20.49 -10.17 11.32
C ASN A 182 -19.60 -10.16 12.58
N ALA A 183 -18.68 -9.19 12.72
CA ALA A 183 -17.97 -9.02 13.98
C ALA A 183 -18.94 -8.60 15.07
N GLN A 184 -18.79 -9.20 16.25
CA GLN A 184 -19.59 -8.85 17.41
C GLN A 184 -19.28 -7.41 17.83
N PRO A 185 -20.26 -6.62 18.30
CA PRO A 185 -20.08 -5.19 18.57
C PRO A 185 -18.86 -4.87 19.45
N TRP A 186 -18.58 -5.70 20.46
CA TRP A 186 -17.42 -5.51 21.34
C TRP A 186 -16.07 -5.73 20.64
N PHE A 187 -16.01 -6.52 19.58
CA PHE A 187 -14.78 -6.69 18.79
C PHE A 187 -14.48 -5.46 17.93
N ILE A 188 -15.52 -4.78 17.45
CA ILE A 188 -15.36 -3.52 16.71
C ILE A 188 -14.89 -2.39 17.64
N GLU A 189 -15.37 -2.40 18.89
CA GLU A 189 -15.03 -1.38 19.90
C GLU A 189 -13.74 -1.65 20.68
N ARG A 190 -13.38 -2.92 20.88
CA ARG A 190 -12.30 -3.36 21.80
C ARG A 190 -11.46 -4.52 21.28
N GLY A 191 -11.59 -4.88 20.00
CA GLY A 191 -10.80 -5.95 19.40
C GLY A 191 -9.31 -5.64 19.46
N ASP A 192 -8.51 -6.68 19.59
CA ASP A 192 -7.05 -6.55 19.56
C ASP A 192 -6.58 -6.14 18.17
N PHE A 193 -5.47 -5.41 18.12
CA PHE A 193 -4.69 -5.18 16.90
C PHE A 193 -3.52 -6.17 16.84
N ASN A 194 -3.68 -7.22 16.06
CA ASN A 194 -2.70 -8.28 15.89
C ASN A 194 -1.68 -7.99 14.79
N ILE A 195 -0.40 -8.08 15.16
CA ILE A 195 0.75 -8.10 14.25
C ILE A 195 1.40 -9.47 14.34
N TYR A 196 1.45 -10.19 13.23
CA TYR A 196 2.16 -11.47 13.12
C TYR A 196 3.53 -11.21 12.49
N ASN A 197 4.58 -11.33 13.29
CA ASN A 197 5.94 -11.10 12.82
C ASN A 197 6.77 -12.39 12.87
N THR A 198 7.18 -12.87 11.69
CA THR A 198 8.21 -13.90 11.53
C THR A 198 9.51 -13.34 10.95
N GLY A 199 9.49 -12.09 10.47
CA GLY A 199 10.65 -11.35 10.01
C GLY A 199 11.23 -10.39 11.07
N SER A 200 11.70 -9.22 10.62
CA SER A 200 12.31 -8.20 11.48
C SER A 200 11.52 -6.90 11.48
N ILE A 201 11.27 -6.36 12.68
CA ILE A 201 10.70 -5.03 12.89
C ILE A 201 11.62 -4.33 13.89
N PHE A 202 12.31 -3.28 13.46
CA PHE A 202 13.23 -2.55 14.33
C PHE A 202 13.34 -1.08 13.98
N LEU A 203 13.55 -0.29 15.03
CA LEU A 203 13.95 1.10 14.92
C LEU A 203 15.48 1.15 14.79
N GLN A 204 16.00 1.98 13.89
CA GLN A 204 17.42 2.29 13.85
C GLN A 204 17.61 3.79 14.02
N THR A 205 17.87 4.21 15.26
CA THR A 205 18.35 5.58 15.48
C THR A 205 19.72 5.71 14.80
N GLY A 206 19.96 6.80 14.09
CA GLY A 206 21.30 7.15 13.57
C GLY A 206 22.36 7.09 14.69
N PRO A 207 23.66 7.09 14.34
CA PRO A 207 24.73 6.84 15.30
C PRO A 207 24.56 7.72 16.53
N SER A 208 24.35 7.09 17.70
CA SER A 208 24.44 7.78 18.97
C SER A 208 25.84 8.38 19.03
N THR A 209 25.94 9.71 19.03
CA THR A 209 27.17 10.35 19.49
C THR A 209 27.33 9.98 20.95
N LEU A 210 28.03 8.86 21.20
CA LEU A 210 28.55 8.54 22.51
C LEU A 210 29.47 9.70 22.87
N GLN A 211 28.93 10.65 23.64
CA GLN A 211 29.68 11.76 24.18
C GLN A 211 30.64 11.13 25.18
N LYS A 212 31.85 10.82 24.69
CA LYS A 212 32.93 10.27 25.50
C LYS A 212 33.09 11.23 26.67
N ALA A 213 32.76 10.78 27.88
CA ALA A 213 32.97 11.57 29.08
C ALA A 213 34.47 11.90 29.12
N THR A 214 34.81 13.15 28.87
CA THR A 214 36.18 13.62 29.03
C THR A 214 36.47 13.55 30.52
N ASP A 215 37.28 12.58 30.93
CA ASP A 215 37.83 12.48 32.28
C ASP A 215 38.46 13.83 32.63
N ARG A 216 37.85 14.55 33.56
CA ARG A 216 38.48 15.69 34.23
C ARG A 216 39.43 15.12 35.27
N SER A 217 40.67 14.86 34.86
CA SER A 217 41.78 14.70 35.78
C SER A 217 42.08 16.04 36.44
N SER A 218 41.79 16.15 37.73
CA SER A 218 42.36 17.14 38.64
C SER A 218 43.64 16.58 39.28
#